data_AF-A0A849TM97-F1
#
_entry.id   AF-A0A849TM97-F1
#
_cell.length_a   1.000
_cell.length_b   1.000
_cell.length_c   1.000
_cell.angle_alpha   90.00
_cell.angle_beta   90.00
_cell.angle_gamma   90.00
#
_symmetry.space_group_name_H-M   'P 1'
#
loop_
_entity.id
_entity.type
_entity.pdbx_description
1 polymer ?
#
loop_
_entity_poly.entity_id
_entity_poly.type
_entity_poly.pdbx_seq_one_letter_code
_entity_poly.pdbx_strand_id
1 'polypeptide(L)'
;MSENNELNYWRKCGSCKKEIGFNTIYQVCNVSSCRKLVFCSVDCWDLHNPVMNHKSSWAEENRSPSKNNDSGPRRILVNPGAPSQNSNSISNDEILIVASKLKQYIKDKHDMSTSANVMEILSHIVRRHTDDAVEKARSEGRKTVMDRDF
;
A
#
# COMPACT_ATOMS: atom_id res chain seq x y z
N MET A 1 -19.42 38.71 -18.54
CA MET A 1 -20.21 37.64 -17.90
C MET A 1 -19.25 36.51 -17.57
N SER A 2 -18.79 36.42 -16.32
CA SER A 2 -17.90 35.35 -15.89
C SER A 2 -18.74 34.38 -15.08
N GLU A 3 -19.09 33.25 -15.68
CA GLU A 3 -19.86 32.17 -15.06
C GLU A 3 -19.10 31.63 -13.85
N ASN A 4 -19.67 31.83 -12.66
CA ASN A 4 -19.26 31.12 -11.45
C ASN A 4 -19.57 29.64 -11.65
N ASN A 5 -18.58 28.87 -12.10
CA ASN A 5 -18.67 27.41 -12.14
C ASN A 5 -18.55 26.87 -10.70
N GLU A 6 -19.64 26.95 -9.94
CA GLU A 6 -19.80 26.20 -8.70
C GLU A 6 -19.84 24.71 -9.06
N LEU A 7 -18.69 24.05 -8.95
CA LEU A 7 -18.58 22.60 -9.17
C LEU A 7 -19.36 21.86 -8.08
N ASN A 8 -20.65 21.61 -8.32
CA ASN A 8 -21.55 20.86 -7.45
C ASN A 8 -21.41 19.34 -7.58
N TYR A 9 -20.29 18.87 -8.14
CA TYR A 9 -20.00 17.47 -8.33
C TYR A 9 -18.70 17.06 -7.66
N TRP A 10 -18.65 15.83 -7.17
CA TRP A 10 -17.47 15.23 -6.55
C TRP A 10 -16.46 14.78 -7.60
N ARG A 11 -16.91 13.98 -8.58
CA ARG A 11 -16.06 13.44 -9.67
C ARG A 11 -16.86 13.24 -10.96
N LYS A 12 -16.17 13.01 -12.08
CA LYS A 12 -16.78 12.62 -13.36
C LYS A 12 -16.64 11.12 -13.58
N CYS A 13 -17.65 10.52 -14.20
CA CYS A 13 -17.65 9.12 -14.62
C CYS A 13 -16.50 8.85 -15.61
N GLY A 14 -15.77 7.76 -15.42
CA GLY A 14 -14.67 7.36 -16.30
C GLY A 14 -15.11 7.02 -17.73
N SER A 15 -16.35 6.59 -17.94
CA SER A 15 -16.86 6.16 -19.24
C SER A 15 -17.64 7.27 -19.96
N CYS A 16 -18.70 7.79 -19.35
CA CYS A 16 -19.60 8.76 -19.99
C CYS A 16 -19.29 10.23 -19.64
N LYS A 17 -18.32 10.48 -18.77
CA LYS A 17 -17.94 11.83 -18.26
C LYS A 17 -19.06 12.59 -17.53
N LYS A 18 -20.19 11.94 -17.23
CA LYS A 18 -21.27 12.49 -16.42
C LYS A 18 -20.79 12.84 -15.03
N GLU A 19 -21.33 13.91 -14.48
CA GLU A 19 -20.97 14.43 -13.16
C GLU A 19 -21.66 13.62 -12.06
N ILE A 20 -20.88 13.20 -11.07
CA ILE A 20 -21.32 12.44 -9.89
C ILE A 20 -21.39 13.42 -8.72
N GLY A 21 -22.59 13.67 -8.21
CA GLY A 21 -22.82 14.58 -7.09
C GLY A 21 -22.24 14.07 -5.76
N PHE A 22 -22.17 14.95 -4.76
CA PHE A 22 -21.85 14.56 -3.39
C PHE A 22 -22.97 13.72 -2.76
N ASN A 23 -22.62 12.82 -1.83
CA ASN A 23 -23.55 11.88 -1.19
C ASN A 23 -24.41 11.02 -2.16
N THR A 24 -23.92 10.74 -3.37
CA THR A 24 -24.56 9.86 -4.36
C THR A 24 -23.91 8.47 -4.39
N ILE A 25 -24.65 7.48 -4.90
CA ILE A 25 -24.12 6.12 -5.11
C ILE A 25 -23.35 6.11 -6.44
N TYR A 26 -22.17 5.50 -6.44
CA TYR A 26 -21.34 5.30 -7.62
C TYR A 26 -20.75 3.90 -7.60
N GLN A 27 -20.31 3.43 -8.76
CA GLN A 27 -19.74 2.10 -8.96
C GLN A 27 -18.23 2.19 -9.09
N VAL A 28 -17.53 1.28 -8.42
CA VAL A 28 -16.08 1.06 -8.59
C VAL A 28 -15.83 -0.37 -8.99
N CYS A 29 -14.74 -0.58 -9.73
CA CYS A 29 -14.26 -1.93 -9.97
C CYS A 29 -13.47 -2.42 -8.75
N ASN A 30 -13.75 -3.65 -8.29
CA ASN A 30 -12.99 -4.27 -7.20
C ASN A 30 -11.49 -4.44 -7.52
N VAL A 31 -11.14 -4.55 -8.81
CA VAL A 31 -9.74 -4.71 -9.23
C VAL A 31 -8.93 -3.47 -8.84
N SER A 32 -7.85 -3.66 -8.07
CA SER A 32 -7.03 -2.58 -7.49
C SER A 32 -6.45 -1.61 -8.52
N SER A 33 -6.11 -2.09 -9.73
CA SER A 33 -5.63 -1.26 -10.84
C SER A 33 -6.71 -0.32 -11.40
N CYS A 34 -7.99 -0.73 -11.35
CA CYS A 34 -9.13 0.01 -11.87
C CYS A 34 -9.85 0.88 -10.83
N ARG A 35 -9.55 0.71 -9.53
CA ARG A 35 -10.22 1.41 -8.41
C ARG A 35 -10.07 2.94 -8.44
N LYS A 36 -9.16 3.46 -9.27
CA LYS A 36 -9.01 4.90 -9.51
C LYS A 36 -10.17 5.49 -10.33
N LEU A 37 -10.83 4.68 -11.16
CA LEU A 37 -11.98 5.07 -11.97
C LEU A 37 -13.27 4.90 -11.16
N VAL A 38 -14.18 5.84 -11.35
CA VAL A 38 -15.53 5.84 -10.75
C VAL A 38 -16.55 5.87 -11.88
N PHE A 39 -17.64 5.14 -11.73
CA PHE A 39 -18.69 5.03 -12.73
C PHE A 39 -20.04 5.42 -12.15
N CYS A 40 -20.91 6.03 -12.95
CA CYS A 40 -22.24 6.47 -12.48
C CYS A 40 -23.27 5.32 -12.44
N SER A 41 -23.04 4.23 -13.18
CA SER A 41 -23.93 3.07 -13.26
C SER A 41 -23.14 1.80 -13.57
N VAL A 42 -23.78 0.64 -13.40
CA VAL A 42 -23.22 -0.67 -13.77
C VAL A 42 -22.95 -0.73 -15.28
N ASP A 43 -23.82 -0.16 -16.12
CA ASP A 43 -23.58 -0.12 -17.59
C ASP A 43 -22.32 0.66 -17.95
N CYS A 44 -22.07 1.78 -17.26
CA CYS A 44 -20.85 2.55 -17.47
C CYS A 44 -19.60 1.79 -16.99
N TRP A 45 -19.73 0.95 -15.98
CA TRP A 45 -18.67 0.04 -15.55
C TRP A 45 -18.46 -1.12 -16.54
N ASP A 46 -19.51 -1.67 -17.14
CA ASP A 46 -19.41 -2.73 -18.15
C ASP A 46 -18.67 -2.30 -19.41
N LEU A 47 -18.83 -1.03 -19.81
CA LEU A 47 -18.04 -0.43 -20.91
C LEU A 47 -16.53 -0.42 -20.64
N HIS A 48 -16.10 -0.54 -19.38
CA HIS A 48 -14.68 -0.63 -19.03
C HIS A 48 -14.11 -2.05 -19.19
N ASN A 49 -14.96 -3.09 -19.17
CA ASN A 49 -14.55 -4.49 -19.17
C ASN A 49 -13.80 -4.91 -20.45
N PRO A 50 -14.26 -4.54 -21.67
CA PRO A 50 -13.58 -4.89 -22.92
C PRO A 50 -12.20 -4.26 -23.08
N VAL A 51 -11.94 -3.11 -22.43
CA VAL A 51 -10.68 -2.36 -22.57
C VAL A 51 -9.61 -2.90 -21.61
N MET A 52 -10.01 -3.41 -20.44
CA MET A 52 -9.10 -3.79 -19.36
C MET A 52 -8.94 -5.30 -19.17
N ASN A 53 -9.76 -6.10 -19.87
CA ASN A 53 -9.65 -7.55 -20.04
C ASN A 53 -9.43 -8.33 -18.73
N HIS A 54 -10.19 -7.99 -17.68
CA HIS A 54 -10.09 -8.64 -16.37
C HIS A 54 -11.04 -9.84 -16.28
N LYS A 55 -10.56 -10.93 -15.67
CA LYS A 55 -11.24 -12.25 -15.68
C LYS A 55 -12.27 -12.44 -14.56
N SER A 56 -12.28 -11.56 -13.54
CA SER A 56 -13.11 -11.70 -12.34
C SER A 56 -13.39 -10.36 -11.65
N SER A 57 -13.83 -9.35 -12.40
CA SER A 57 -14.29 -8.09 -11.80
C SER A 57 -15.78 -8.14 -11.49
N TRP A 58 -16.18 -7.33 -10.52
CA TRP A 58 -17.57 -6.97 -10.28
C TRP A 58 -17.64 -5.48 -9.96
N ALA A 59 -18.83 -4.91 -10.14
CA ALA A 59 -19.16 -3.56 -9.71
C ALA A 59 -19.42 -3.56 -8.20
N GLU A 60 -18.62 -2.82 -7.45
CA GLU A 60 -18.82 -2.56 -6.03
C GLU A 60 -19.49 -1.18 -5.87
N GLU A 61 -20.62 -1.14 -5.16
CA GLU A 61 -21.34 0.10 -4.91
C GLU A 61 -20.71 0.86 -3.74
N ASN A 62 -20.39 2.13 -3.95
CA ASN A 62 -19.86 3.02 -2.91
C ASN A 62 -20.63 4.34 -2.89
N ARG A 63 -20.61 5.03 -1.75
CA ARG A 63 -21.25 6.33 -1.57
C ARG A 63 -20.21 7.45 -1.55
N SER A 64 -20.41 8.46 -2.38
CA SER A 64 -19.46 9.58 -2.52
C SER A 64 -19.44 10.41 -1.22
N PRO A 65 -18.31 11.05 -0.86
CA PRO A 65 -18.23 11.92 0.31
C PRO A 65 -19.33 12.99 0.33
N SER A 66 -19.70 13.47 1.52
CA SER A 66 -20.56 14.65 1.67
C SER A 66 -19.73 15.92 1.41
N LYS A 67 -20.39 17.01 0.97
CA LYS A 67 -19.74 18.30 0.65
C LYS A 67 -19.14 19.00 1.88
N ASN A 68 -19.40 18.50 3.10
CA ASN A 68 -18.86 19.04 4.34
C ASN A 68 -17.41 18.58 4.57
N ASN A 69 -16.47 19.43 4.14
CA ASN A 69 -15.10 19.61 4.66
C ASN A 69 -14.41 18.39 5.28
N ASP A 70 -14.02 17.40 4.49
CA ASP A 70 -12.84 16.57 4.82
C ASP A 70 -12.24 15.84 3.61
N SER A 71 -11.97 16.56 2.52
CA SER A 71 -11.31 15.99 1.33
C SER A 71 -10.22 16.89 0.77
N GLY A 72 -9.54 17.64 1.63
CA GLY A 72 -8.16 18.01 1.34
C GLY A 72 -7.26 16.78 1.44
N PRO A 73 -6.10 16.72 0.76
CA PRO A 73 -5.08 15.75 1.13
C PRO A 73 -4.86 15.92 2.64
N ARG A 74 -5.03 14.84 3.43
CA ARG A 74 -4.80 14.86 4.87
C ARG A 74 -3.41 15.42 5.11
N ARG A 75 -3.31 16.73 5.38
CA ARG A 75 -2.11 17.32 5.94
C ARG A 75 -2.08 16.80 7.36
N ILE A 76 -1.17 15.88 7.62
CA ILE A 76 -0.78 15.55 8.99
C ILE A 76 -0.21 16.86 9.55
N LEU A 77 -1.03 17.59 10.31
CA LEU A 77 -0.53 18.64 11.17
C LEU A 77 0.24 17.90 12.26
N VAL A 78 1.56 17.74 12.06
CA VAL A 78 2.44 17.24 13.11
C VAL A 78 2.41 18.31 14.20
N ASN A 79 1.64 18.07 15.26
CA ASN A 79 1.74 18.84 16.48
C ASN A 79 3.17 18.59 17.02
N PRO A 80 4.05 19.60 17.18
CA PRO A 80 5.37 19.37 17.76
C PRO A 80 5.33 18.97 19.24
N GLY A 81 4.14 18.99 19.85
CA GLY A 81 3.93 18.71 21.26
C GLY A 81 3.39 17.31 21.53
N ALA A 82 4.22 16.31 21.30
CA ALA A 82 4.29 15.10 22.12
C ALA A 82 5.64 14.45 21.80
N PRO A 83 6.49 14.15 22.79
CA PRO A 83 7.60 13.26 22.54
C PRO A 83 6.98 11.92 22.19
N SER A 84 6.86 11.64 20.88
CA SER A 84 6.81 10.29 20.39
C SER A 84 8.08 9.67 20.95
N GLN A 85 7.92 8.93 22.04
CA GLN A 85 8.90 7.97 22.49
C GLN A 85 8.93 6.93 21.36
N ASN A 86 9.66 7.27 20.28
CA ASN A 86 10.36 6.31 19.46
C ASN A 86 11.41 5.70 20.38
N SER A 87 10.94 4.93 21.36
CA SER A 87 11.70 3.82 21.88
C SER A 87 11.80 2.85 20.71
N ASN A 88 12.71 3.15 19.78
CA ASN A 88 13.33 2.18 18.88
C ASN A 88 14.15 1.20 19.74
N SER A 89 13.50 0.59 20.73
CA SER A 89 13.95 -0.68 21.26
C SER A 89 13.73 -1.65 20.12
N ILE A 90 14.80 -1.91 19.36
CA ILE A 90 14.87 -3.02 18.41
C ILE A 90 14.58 -4.26 19.26
N SER A 91 13.32 -4.68 19.29
CA SER A 91 12.92 -5.90 19.96
C SER A 91 13.49 -7.06 19.17
N ASN A 92 13.95 -8.09 19.89
CA ASN A 92 14.52 -9.29 19.27
C ASN A 92 13.54 -9.98 18.29
N ASP A 93 12.25 -9.63 18.35
CA ASP A 93 11.17 -10.22 17.59
C ASP A 93 10.85 -9.48 16.26
N GLU A 94 11.53 -8.36 15.97
CA GLU A 94 11.26 -7.64 14.73
C GLU A 94 11.73 -8.45 13.51
N ILE A 95 10.86 -8.55 12.51
CA ILE A 95 11.10 -9.31 11.28
C ILE A 95 11.95 -8.45 10.33
N LEU A 96 13.20 -8.85 10.09
CA LEU A 96 14.12 -8.12 9.22
C LEU A 96 13.95 -8.43 7.72
N ILE A 97 13.16 -9.45 7.40
CA ILE A 97 13.05 -10.00 6.04
C ILE A 97 11.68 -9.67 5.45
N VAL A 98 11.66 -9.26 4.18
CA VAL A 98 10.41 -9.02 3.45
C VAL A 98 9.68 -10.34 3.19
N ALA A 99 8.60 -10.55 3.96
CA ALA A 99 7.95 -11.85 4.00
C ALA A 99 7.39 -12.34 2.66
N SER A 100 6.82 -11.43 1.87
CA SER A 100 6.27 -11.74 0.55
C SER A 100 7.35 -12.20 -0.43
N LYS A 101 8.54 -11.59 -0.40
CA LYS A 101 9.65 -11.92 -1.30
C LYS A 101 10.21 -13.30 -1.01
N LEU A 102 10.44 -13.63 0.26
CA LEU A 102 10.95 -14.94 0.63
C LEU A 102 9.94 -16.06 0.33
N LYS A 103 8.65 -15.85 0.67
CA LYS A 103 7.59 -16.82 0.37
C LYS A 103 7.47 -17.07 -1.13
N GLN A 104 7.54 -16.01 -1.94
CA GLN A 104 7.53 -16.12 -3.39
C GLN A 104 8.75 -16.88 -3.91
N TYR A 105 9.95 -16.58 -3.42
CA TYR A 105 11.16 -17.30 -3.79
C TYR A 105 11.04 -18.81 -3.53
N ILE A 106 10.59 -19.21 -2.34
CA ILE A 106 10.45 -20.63 -1.99
C ILE A 106 9.40 -21.33 -2.87
N LYS A 107 8.29 -20.65 -3.15
CA LYS A 107 7.25 -21.18 -4.03
C LYS A 107 7.75 -21.34 -5.47
N ASP A 108 8.43 -20.34 -6.01
CA ASP A 108 8.87 -20.34 -7.41
C ASP A 108 10.02 -21.34 -7.66
N LYS A 109 10.96 -21.48 -6.70
CA LYS A 109 12.11 -22.40 -6.82
C LYS A 109 11.82 -23.83 -6.39
N HIS A 110 10.98 -24.01 -5.38
CA HIS A 110 10.83 -25.29 -4.69
C HIS A 110 9.38 -25.78 -4.61
N ASP A 111 8.40 -25.00 -5.12
CA ASP A 111 6.96 -25.28 -5.05
C ASP A 111 6.46 -25.61 -3.64
N MET A 112 7.04 -24.95 -2.64
CA MET A 112 6.77 -25.18 -1.22
C MET A 112 6.12 -23.97 -0.55
N SER A 113 5.36 -24.24 0.52
CA SER A 113 4.81 -23.22 1.42
C SER A 113 5.54 -23.24 2.77
N THR A 114 5.74 -22.06 3.36
CA THR A 114 6.38 -21.91 4.68
C THR A 114 5.37 -21.65 5.78
N SER A 115 5.60 -22.21 6.97
CA SER A 115 4.81 -21.88 8.17
C SER A 115 5.06 -20.43 8.63
N ALA A 116 4.17 -19.91 9.48
CA ALA A 116 4.27 -18.53 9.98
C ALA A 116 5.56 -18.27 10.77
N ASN A 117 6.02 -19.27 11.54
CA ASN A 117 7.18 -19.15 12.43
C ASN A 117 8.54 -19.13 11.70
N VAL A 118 8.58 -19.50 10.41
CA VAL A 118 9.83 -19.50 9.62
C VAL A 118 10.44 -18.10 9.57
N MET A 119 9.61 -17.05 9.55
CA MET A 119 10.08 -15.68 9.38
C MET A 119 10.81 -15.15 10.62
N GLU A 120 10.34 -15.55 11.81
CA GLU A 120 10.96 -15.22 13.09
C GLU A 120 12.33 -15.90 13.18
N ILE A 121 12.38 -17.22 12.94
CA ILE A 121 13.61 -18.01 12.98
C ILE A 121 14.67 -17.45 12.01
N LEU A 122 14.28 -17.16 10.77
CA LEU A 122 15.22 -16.60 9.79
C LEU A 122 15.68 -15.20 10.17
N SER A 123 14.82 -14.39 10.79
CA SER A 123 15.22 -13.07 11.28
C SER A 123 16.27 -13.18 12.39
N HIS A 124 16.15 -14.16 13.30
CA HIS A 124 17.19 -14.44 14.29
C HIS A 124 18.52 -14.85 13.66
N ILE A 125 18.49 -15.68 12.62
CA ILE A 125 19.70 -16.12 11.91
C ILE A 125 20.40 -14.92 11.24
N VAL A 126 19.62 -14.07 10.55
CA VAL A 126 20.16 -12.87 9.90
C VAL A 126 20.76 -11.90 10.92
N ARG A 127 20.10 -11.69 12.06
CA ARG A 127 20.63 -10.86 13.17
C ARG A 127 21.98 -11.36 13.62
N ARG A 128 22.06 -12.64 13.98
CA ARG A 128 23.30 -13.27 14.45
C ARG A 128 24.45 -13.11 13.45
N HIS A 129 24.21 -13.45 12.17
CA HIS A 129 25.24 -13.30 11.14
C HIS A 129 25.67 -11.84 10.94
N THR A 130 24.74 -10.90 11.08
CA THR A 130 25.06 -9.47 10.96
C THR A 130 25.87 -8.99 12.17
N ASP A 131 25.55 -9.44 13.37
CA ASP A 131 26.29 -9.10 14.59
C ASP A 131 27.73 -9.62 14.54
N ASP A 132 27.92 -10.85 14.08
CA ASP A 132 29.24 -11.46 13.86
C ASP A 132 30.06 -10.66 12.83
N ALA A 133 29.43 -10.26 11.71
CA ALA A 133 30.07 -9.45 10.67
C ALA A 133 30.45 -8.04 11.18
N VAL A 134 29.59 -7.42 12.00
CA VAL A 134 29.86 -6.13 12.63
C VAL A 134 31.06 -6.22 13.56
N GLU A 135 31.17 -7.28 14.36
CA GLU A 135 32.28 -7.45 15.27
C GLU A 135 33.61 -7.65 14.51
N LYS A 136 33.58 -8.42 13.42
CA LYS A 136 34.75 -8.56 12.53
C LYS A 136 35.19 -7.22 11.94
N ALA A 137 34.24 -6.43 11.41
CA ALA A 137 34.54 -5.10 10.89
C ALA A 137 35.11 -4.16 11.96
N ARG A 138 34.54 -4.20 13.17
CA ARG A 138 35.00 -3.41 14.33
C ARG A 138 36.40 -3.82 14.76
N SER A 139 36.72 -5.11 14.74
CA SER A 139 38.05 -5.64 15.09
C SER A 139 39.15 -5.10 14.16
N GLU A 140 38.80 -4.79 12.91
CA GLU A 140 39.67 -4.15 11.93
C GLU A 140 39.65 -2.60 12.00
N GLY A 141 38.97 -2.01 12.98
CA GLY A 141 38.86 -0.56 13.15
C GLY A 141 37.93 0.12 12.13
N ARG A 142 37.12 -0.64 11.38
CA ARG A 142 36.20 -0.12 10.37
C ARG A 142 34.83 0.16 10.96
N LYS A 143 34.14 1.14 10.38
CA LYS A 143 32.72 1.45 10.68
C LYS A 143 31.76 0.97 9.59
N THR A 144 32.28 0.28 8.59
CA THR A 144 31.55 -0.21 7.43
C THR A 144 31.70 -1.71 7.37
N VAL A 145 30.57 -2.43 7.42
CA VAL A 145 30.49 -3.87 7.16
C VAL A 145 30.61 -4.09 5.66
N MET A 146 31.50 -4.98 5.26
CA MET A 146 31.82 -5.31 3.87
C MET A 146 31.46 -6.77 3.57
N ASP A 147 31.41 -7.13 2.29
CA ASP A 147 31.08 -8.50 1.85
C ASP A 147 31.99 -9.56 2.49
N ARG A 148 33.26 -9.23 2.74
CA ARG A 148 34.25 -10.11 3.41
C ARG A 148 33.98 -10.35 4.91
N ASP A 149 33.09 -9.56 5.51
CA ASP A 149 32.78 -9.68 6.94
C ASP A 149 31.71 -10.75 7.20
N PHE A 150 30.91 -11.09 6.18
CA PHE A 150 29.86 -12.11 6.22
C PHE A 150 30.37 -13.54 5.94
#